data_AF-A0A7Y7I2D7-F1
#
_entry.id   AF-A0A7Y7I2D7-F1
#
_cell.length_a   1.000
_cell.length_b   1.000
_cell.length_c   1.000
_cell.angle_alpha   90.00
_cell.angle_beta   90.00
_cell.angle_gamma   90.00
#
_symmetry.space_group_name_H-M   'P 1'
#
loop_
_entity.id
_entity.type
_entity.pdbx_description
1 polymer ?
#
loop_
_entity_poly.entity_id
_entity_poly.type
_entity_poly.pdbx_seq_one_letter_code
_entity_poly.pdbx_strand_id
1 'polypeptide(L)'
;MAARASSARKLRLQLPGGGTPSAILSEGEQRGIAIASFLAEVKLGKGRGGVVFDDPVSSLDHRHRWHVAARLVEESKTRQVIIFTHDIYFLCIIQQQADLAHATASTQCIGRGPAGFGVQADRLPFDTLSTSKRVKALRGMRDHLAKVHKEGDAAEAMRLTREAYSHLRMAWERGVEEVLLQSTVTRFDEGVSTLRLKGVVVEDGDVDAINAGMTKSSKFSGHDPAMAAQIPTPHPDELLEDINKLEAWRASVVARADIVQARRK
;
A
#
# COMPACT_ATOMS: atom_id res chain seq x y z
N MET A 1 -39.58 3.28 -4.53
CA MET A 1 -39.30 3.94 -3.23
C MET A 1 -38.55 2.94 -2.35
N ALA A 2 -37.23 3.05 -2.24
CA ALA A 2 -36.46 2.18 -1.34
C ALA A 2 -36.59 2.74 0.08
N ALA A 3 -37.23 1.99 0.98
CA ALA A 3 -37.34 2.36 2.38
C ALA A 3 -35.93 2.37 2.99
N ARG A 4 -35.41 3.57 3.31
CA ARG A 4 -34.23 3.73 4.16
C ARG A 4 -34.63 3.32 5.58
N ALA A 5 -34.42 2.05 5.91
CA ALA A 5 -34.49 1.60 7.30
C ALA A 5 -33.19 2.04 8.00
N SER A 6 -33.31 2.96 8.95
CA SER A 6 -32.26 3.28 9.92
C SER A 6 -32.53 2.45 11.17
N SER A 7 -31.86 1.31 11.31
CA SER A 7 -31.88 0.51 12.53
C SER A 7 -30.63 0.81 13.34
N ALA A 8 -30.75 1.56 14.43
CA ALA A 8 -29.68 1.71 15.41
C ALA A 8 -29.77 0.56 16.43
N ARG A 9 -28.72 -0.25 16.53
CA ARG A 9 -28.63 -1.33 17.51
C ARG A 9 -27.49 -1.06 18.48
N LYS A 10 -27.77 -1.17 19.78
CA LYS A 10 -26.80 -0.99 20.85
C LYS A 10 -26.54 -2.32 21.52
N LEU A 11 -25.30 -2.78 21.47
CA LEU A 11 -24.86 -3.94 22.25
C LEU A 11 -24.86 -3.56 23.73
N ARG A 12 -25.55 -4.34 24.57
CA ARG A 12 -25.53 -4.20 26.03
C ARG A 12 -25.02 -5.51 26.61
N LEU A 13 -23.91 -5.45 27.34
CA LEU A 13 -23.54 -6.53 28.26
C LEU A 13 -24.42 -6.39 29.50
N GLN A 14 -25.14 -7.45 29.87
CA GLN A 14 -25.76 -7.54 31.18
C GLN A 14 -24.71 -8.04 32.16
N LEU A 15 -24.26 -7.14 33.03
CA LEU A 15 -23.36 -7.45 34.13
C LEU A 15 -24.17 -7.54 35.43
N PRO A 16 -23.91 -8.53 36.31
CA PRO A 16 -24.42 -8.49 37.67
C PRO A 16 -23.90 -7.21 38.33
N GLY A 17 -24.74 -6.17 38.43
CA GLY A 17 -24.36 -4.84 38.95
C GLY A 17 -24.48 -3.65 38.00
N GLY A 18 -24.89 -3.83 36.72
CA GLY A 18 -25.31 -2.71 35.86
C GLY A 18 -24.21 -1.85 35.22
N GLY A 19 -23.00 -2.38 35.05
CA GLY A 19 -21.88 -1.66 34.41
C GLY A 19 -22.02 -1.46 32.90
N THR A 20 -21.27 -0.51 32.34
CA THR A 20 -21.15 -0.32 30.88
C THR A 20 -20.17 -1.33 30.29
N PRO A 21 -20.37 -1.81 29.05
CA PRO A 21 -19.42 -2.73 28.39
C PRO A 21 -17.98 -2.19 28.36
N SER A 22 -17.84 -0.87 28.24
CA SER A 22 -16.56 -0.15 28.29
C SER A 22 -15.83 -0.20 29.63
N ALA A 23 -16.50 -0.61 30.71
CA ALA A 23 -15.87 -0.82 32.01
C ALA A 23 -15.12 -2.16 32.09
N ILE A 24 -15.30 -3.06 31.12
CA ILE A 24 -14.73 -4.42 31.13
C ILE A 24 -13.99 -4.74 29.84
N LEU A 25 -14.57 -4.38 28.69
CA LEU A 25 -13.99 -4.66 27.38
C LEU A 25 -13.15 -3.49 26.90
N SER A 26 -11.97 -3.80 26.36
CA SER A 26 -11.17 -2.85 25.60
C SER A 26 -11.93 -2.34 24.37
N GLU A 27 -11.51 -1.20 23.83
CA GLU A 27 -12.09 -0.63 22.61
C GLU A 27 -12.03 -1.62 21.44
N GLY A 28 -10.90 -2.32 21.30
CA GLY A 28 -10.70 -3.33 20.26
C GLY A 28 -11.66 -4.51 20.39
N GLU A 29 -11.86 -5.04 21.60
CA GLU A 29 -12.81 -6.13 21.84
C GLU A 29 -14.25 -5.71 21.54
N GLN A 30 -14.65 -4.50 21.95
CA GLN A 30 -15.97 -3.96 21.63
C GLN A 30 -16.18 -3.87 20.12
N ARG A 31 -15.15 -3.43 19.38
CA ARG A 31 -15.20 -3.31 17.92
C ARG A 31 -15.28 -4.67 17.22
N GLY A 32 -14.50 -5.65 17.69
CA GLY A 32 -14.57 -7.04 17.22
C GLY A 32 -15.97 -7.64 17.41
N ILE A 33 -16.57 -7.46 18.59
CA ILE A 33 -17.93 -7.95 18.88
C ILE A 33 -18.97 -7.24 18.00
N ALA A 34 -18.82 -5.93 17.78
CA ALA A 34 -19.72 -5.18 16.91
C ALA A 34 -19.70 -5.68 15.46
N ILE A 35 -18.51 -5.94 14.91
CA ILE A 35 -18.34 -6.49 13.55
C ILE A 35 -18.94 -7.90 13.45
N ALA A 36 -18.65 -8.77 14.44
CA ALA A 36 -19.19 -10.12 14.47
C ALA A 36 -20.72 -10.12 14.54
N SER A 37 -21.30 -9.25 15.37
CA SER A 37 -22.76 -9.11 15.53
C SER A 37 -23.41 -8.57 14.26
N PHE A 38 -22.79 -7.57 13.62
CA PHE A 38 -23.24 -7.06 12.34
C PHE A 38 -23.24 -8.16 11.28
N LEU A 39 -22.14 -8.87 11.10
CA LEU A 39 -22.04 -9.96 10.12
C LEU A 39 -23.03 -11.09 10.39
N ALA A 40 -23.28 -11.43 11.66
CA ALA A 40 -24.31 -12.40 12.03
C ALA A 40 -25.70 -11.93 11.60
N GLU A 41 -26.03 -10.65 11.81
CA GLU A 41 -27.29 -10.06 11.37
C GLU A 41 -27.43 -10.06 9.84
N VAL A 42 -26.39 -9.63 9.11
CA VAL A 42 -26.44 -9.64 7.63
C VAL A 42 -26.55 -11.09 7.10
N LYS A 43 -26.02 -12.08 7.81
CA LYS A 43 -26.20 -13.51 7.46
C LYS A 43 -27.62 -14.03 7.73
N LEU A 44 -28.29 -13.54 8.77
CA LEU A 44 -29.68 -13.88 9.09
C LEU A 44 -30.68 -13.15 8.17
N GLY A 45 -30.30 -12.00 7.63
CA GLY A 45 -31.08 -11.29 6.63
C GLY A 45 -31.24 -12.10 5.34
N LYS A 46 -32.45 -12.11 4.78
CA LYS A 46 -32.74 -12.80 3.49
C LYS A 46 -32.13 -12.08 2.27
N GLY A 47 -31.65 -10.85 2.44
CA GLY A 47 -31.11 -10.03 1.36
C GLY A 47 -29.62 -10.29 1.09
N ARG A 48 -29.21 -10.15 -0.18
CA ARG A 48 -27.80 -10.10 -0.61
C ARG A 48 -27.32 -8.66 -0.83
N GLY A 49 -27.84 -7.72 -0.04
CA GLY A 49 -27.41 -6.32 -0.11
C GLY A 49 -25.91 -6.21 0.13
N GLY A 50 -25.26 -5.27 -0.56
CA GLY A 50 -23.87 -4.95 -0.30
C GLY A 50 -23.68 -4.39 1.10
N VAL A 51 -22.51 -4.62 1.68
CA VAL A 51 -22.12 -4.12 3.00
C VAL A 51 -20.96 -3.15 2.85
N VAL A 52 -20.98 -2.08 3.64
CA VAL A 52 -19.97 -1.02 3.63
C VAL A 52 -19.37 -0.91 5.02
N PHE A 53 -18.04 -0.99 5.12
CA PHE A 53 -17.28 -0.82 6.35
C PHE A 53 -16.43 0.43 6.24
N ASP A 54 -16.57 1.34 7.21
CA ASP A 54 -15.73 2.53 7.34
C ASP A 54 -14.76 2.35 8.50
N ASP A 55 -13.49 2.21 8.17
CA ASP A 55 -12.36 1.92 9.05
C ASP A 55 -12.66 0.83 10.09
N PRO A 56 -12.88 -0.43 9.65
CA PRO A 56 -13.33 -1.50 10.54
C PRO A 56 -12.29 -1.90 11.60
N VAL A 57 -11.03 -1.48 11.48
CA VAL A 57 -9.93 -1.99 12.31
C VAL A 57 -9.18 -0.94 13.12
N SER A 58 -9.76 0.26 13.30
CA SER A 58 -9.20 1.24 14.24
C SER A 58 -9.05 0.61 15.64
N SER A 59 -7.90 0.78 16.28
CA SER A 59 -7.64 0.29 17.64
C SER A 59 -7.60 -1.24 17.82
N LEU A 60 -7.55 -2.02 16.72
CA LEU A 60 -7.34 -3.48 16.77
C LEU A 60 -5.85 -3.84 16.67
N ASP A 61 -5.43 -4.87 17.41
CA ASP A 61 -4.11 -5.48 17.23
C ASP A 61 -3.99 -6.26 15.90
N HIS A 62 -2.76 -6.61 15.53
CA HIS A 62 -2.43 -7.32 14.30
C HIS A 62 -3.23 -8.62 14.12
N ARG A 63 -3.46 -9.37 15.20
CA ARG A 63 -4.14 -10.66 15.16
C ARG A 63 -5.62 -10.45 14.85
N HIS A 64 -6.26 -9.51 15.53
CA HIS A 64 -7.67 -9.16 15.26
C HIS A 64 -7.87 -8.59 13.85
N ARG A 65 -6.96 -7.74 13.36
CA ARG A 65 -6.98 -7.23 11.97
C ARG A 65 -7.03 -8.37 10.96
N TRP A 66 -6.19 -9.39 11.15
CA TRP A 66 -6.14 -10.55 10.27
C TRP A 66 -7.45 -11.34 10.24
N HIS A 67 -8.04 -11.60 11.42
CA HIS A 67 -9.30 -12.33 11.52
C HIS A 67 -10.47 -11.55 10.90
N VAL A 68 -10.51 -10.23 11.12
CA VAL A 68 -11.50 -9.36 10.48
C VAL A 68 -11.33 -9.40 8.97
N ALA A 69 -10.11 -9.24 8.45
CA ALA A 69 -9.84 -9.29 7.01
C ALA A 69 -10.28 -10.61 6.37
N ALA A 70 -9.86 -11.75 6.94
CA ALA A 70 -10.25 -13.07 6.46
C ALA A 70 -11.77 -13.23 6.42
N ARG A 71 -12.47 -12.74 7.46
CA ARG A 71 -13.93 -12.82 7.52
C ARG A 71 -14.63 -11.92 6.49
N LEU A 72 -14.12 -10.71 6.27
CA LEU A 72 -14.66 -9.78 5.26
C LEU A 72 -14.45 -10.32 3.84
N VAL A 73 -13.29 -10.92 3.56
CA VAL A 73 -13.02 -11.59 2.28
C VAL A 73 -13.95 -12.78 2.08
N GLU A 74 -14.17 -13.60 3.11
CA GLU A 74 -15.11 -14.72 2.98
C GLU A 74 -16.54 -14.24 2.70
N GLU A 75 -16.96 -13.17 3.38
CA GLU A 75 -18.25 -12.53 3.14
C GLU A 75 -18.39 -11.99 1.70
N SER A 76 -17.28 -11.52 1.10
CA SER A 76 -17.26 -11.00 -0.28
C SER A 76 -17.66 -12.04 -1.33
N LYS A 77 -17.55 -13.35 -1.03
CA LYS A 77 -17.99 -14.43 -1.93
C LYS A 77 -19.51 -14.50 -2.07
N THR A 78 -20.24 -13.95 -1.11
CA THR A 78 -21.72 -14.01 -1.07
C THR A 78 -22.37 -12.68 -1.46
N ARG A 79 -21.69 -11.56 -1.21
CA ARG A 79 -22.22 -10.20 -1.43
C ARG A 79 -21.09 -9.20 -1.67
N GLN A 80 -21.41 -8.05 -2.23
CA GLN A 80 -20.43 -6.98 -2.40
C GLN A 80 -20.01 -6.44 -1.02
N VAL A 81 -18.70 -6.42 -0.76
CA VAL A 81 -18.11 -5.83 0.45
C VAL A 81 -17.27 -4.63 0.01
N ILE A 82 -17.61 -3.45 0.52
CA ILE A 82 -16.88 -2.20 0.28
C ILE A 82 -16.20 -1.80 1.59
N ILE A 83 -14.90 -1.56 1.55
CA ILE A 83 -14.10 -1.21 2.73
C ILE A 83 -13.44 0.14 2.46
N PHE A 84 -13.74 1.13 3.29
CA PHE A 84 -12.96 2.34 3.42
C PHE A 84 -11.97 2.15 4.55
N THR A 85 -10.70 2.42 4.28
CA THR A 85 -9.67 2.39 5.31
C THR A 85 -8.56 3.38 4.95
N HIS A 86 -7.98 3.97 5.98
CA HIS A 86 -6.75 4.74 5.87
C HIS A 86 -5.52 3.89 6.23
N ASP A 87 -5.73 2.64 6.64
CA ASP A 87 -4.70 1.73 7.09
C ASP A 87 -4.19 0.86 5.92
N ILE A 88 -3.01 1.22 5.41
CA ILE A 88 -2.35 0.50 4.31
C ILE A 88 -2.00 -0.94 4.72
N TYR A 89 -1.67 -1.18 5.99
CA TYR A 89 -1.37 -2.53 6.46
C TYR A 89 -2.62 -3.42 6.36
N PHE A 90 -3.77 -2.90 6.78
CA PHE A 90 -5.04 -3.63 6.66
C PHE A 90 -5.42 -3.90 5.19
N LEU A 91 -5.18 -2.94 4.29
CA LEU A 91 -5.35 -3.15 2.85
C LEU A 91 -4.48 -4.32 2.34
N CYS A 92 -3.21 -4.39 2.74
CA CYS A 92 -2.32 -5.49 2.37
C CYS A 92 -2.85 -6.84 2.86
N ILE A 93 -3.33 -6.92 4.11
CA ILE A 93 -3.94 -8.14 4.66
C ILE A 93 -5.16 -8.54 3.83
N ILE A 94 -6.05 -7.59 3.50
CA ILE A 94 -7.24 -7.87 2.67
C ILE A 94 -6.84 -8.44 1.30
N GLN A 95 -5.83 -7.85 0.64
CA GLN A 95 -5.32 -8.34 -0.64
C GLN A 95 -4.76 -9.77 -0.50
N GLN A 96 -3.94 -10.02 0.52
CA GLN A 96 -3.40 -11.35 0.79
C GLN A 96 -4.50 -12.38 1.05
N GLN A 97 -5.50 -12.04 1.86
CA GLN A 97 -6.65 -12.91 2.13
C GLN A 97 -7.49 -13.15 0.88
N ALA A 98 -7.68 -12.13 0.03
CA ALA A 98 -8.39 -12.25 -1.24
C ALA A 98 -7.66 -13.20 -2.20
N ASP A 99 -6.34 -13.08 -2.31
CA ASP A 99 -5.51 -13.97 -3.12
C ASP A 99 -5.60 -15.43 -2.65
N LEU A 100 -5.46 -15.66 -1.32
CA LEU A 100 -5.61 -16.98 -0.71
C LEU A 100 -7.00 -17.58 -0.91
N ALA A 101 -8.04 -16.74 -0.88
CA ALA A 101 -9.42 -17.16 -1.05
C ALA A 101 -9.88 -17.19 -2.52
N HIS A 102 -9.00 -16.84 -3.47
CA HIS A 102 -9.31 -16.61 -4.89
C HIS A 102 -10.52 -15.68 -5.10
N ALA A 103 -10.68 -14.68 -4.23
CA ALA A 103 -11.74 -13.68 -4.31
C ALA A 103 -11.32 -12.52 -5.22
N THR A 104 -12.27 -11.97 -5.97
CA THR A 104 -12.00 -10.77 -6.79
C THR A 104 -11.93 -9.54 -5.89
N ALA A 105 -10.78 -8.87 -5.89
CA ALA A 105 -10.59 -7.61 -5.18
C ALA A 105 -10.27 -6.48 -6.17
N SER A 106 -10.91 -5.33 -5.98
CA SER A 106 -10.56 -4.07 -6.65
C SER A 106 -10.15 -3.06 -5.58
N THR A 107 -9.00 -2.42 -5.77
CA THR A 107 -8.52 -1.38 -4.86
C THR A 107 -8.56 -0.04 -5.57
N GLN A 108 -9.17 0.94 -4.92
CA GLN A 108 -9.27 2.32 -5.39
C GLN A 108 -8.77 3.26 -4.30
N CYS A 109 -8.15 4.35 -4.70
CA CYS A 109 -7.75 5.42 -3.79
C CYS A 109 -8.74 6.58 -3.93
N ILE A 110 -9.18 7.13 -2.82
CA ILE A 110 -10.00 8.36 -2.80
C ILE A 110 -9.24 9.43 -2.04
N GLY A 111 -9.27 10.66 -2.55
CA GLY A 111 -8.53 11.76 -1.95
C GLY A 111 -9.19 13.12 -2.20
N ARG A 112 -8.45 14.17 -1.89
CA ARG A 112 -8.82 15.54 -2.24
C ARG A 112 -8.33 15.84 -3.65
N GLY A 113 -9.23 16.27 -4.53
CA GLY A 113 -8.92 16.70 -5.88
C GLY A 113 -9.53 18.07 -6.21
N PRO A 114 -9.42 18.52 -7.47
CA PRO A 114 -10.01 19.79 -7.91
C PRO A 114 -11.52 19.87 -7.70
N ALA A 115 -12.22 18.73 -7.76
CA ALA A 115 -13.66 18.63 -7.54
C ALA A 115 -14.08 18.52 -6.05
N GLY A 116 -13.14 18.62 -5.10
CA GLY A 116 -13.41 18.53 -3.66
C GLY A 116 -12.92 17.23 -3.02
N PHE A 117 -13.67 16.71 -2.05
CA PHE A 117 -13.33 15.49 -1.31
C PHE A 117 -13.94 14.25 -1.97
N GLY A 118 -13.28 13.09 -1.83
CA GLY A 118 -13.77 11.82 -2.37
C GLY A 118 -13.50 11.63 -3.86
N VAL A 119 -12.56 12.39 -4.43
CA VAL A 119 -12.18 12.23 -5.83
C VAL A 119 -11.38 10.95 -5.98
N GLN A 120 -11.84 10.06 -6.86
CA GLN A 120 -11.11 8.84 -7.21
C GLN A 120 -9.77 9.22 -7.83
N ALA A 121 -8.69 8.72 -7.23
CA ALA A 121 -7.39 8.70 -7.86
C ALA A 121 -7.21 7.32 -8.52
N ASP A 122 -7.09 7.30 -9.85
CA ASP A 122 -6.89 6.06 -10.62
C ASP A 122 -5.55 5.36 -10.34
N ARG A 123 -4.65 6.01 -9.60
CA ARG A 123 -3.43 5.38 -9.12
C ARG A 123 -3.65 4.86 -7.71
N LEU A 124 -3.45 3.56 -7.55
CA LEU A 124 -3.11 3.00 -6.25
C LEU A 124 -1.97 3.81 -5.62
N PRO A 125 -1.94 4.01 -4.29
CA PRO A 125 -0.81 4.66 -3.63
C PRO A 125 0.49 4.02 -4.13
N PHE A 126 1.50 4.82 -4.46
CA PHE A 126 2.73 4.31 -5.07
C PHE A 126 3.36 3.17 -4.25
N ASP A 127 3.14 3.21 -2.94
CA ASP A 127 3.47 2.25 -1.89
C ASP A 127 2.97 0.83 -2.15
N THR A 128 1.88 0.69 -2.89
CA THR A 128 1.23 -0.59 -3.19
C THR A 128 1.60 -1.13 -4.57
N LEU A 129 2.32 -0.35 -5.40
CA LEU A 129 2.77 -0.79 -6.72
C LEU A 129 4.00 -1.68 -6.61
N SER A 130 4.07 -2.73 -7.45
CA SER A 130 5.29 -3.51 -7.70
C SER A 130 6.40 -2.62 -8.28
N THR A 131 7.66 -3.02 -8.13
CA THR A 131 8.84 -2.30 -8.63
C THR A 131 8.72 -1.92 -10.11
N SER A 132 8.27 -2.85 -10.96
CA SER A 132 8.07 -2.57 -12.40
C SER A 132 6.99 -1.50 -12.66
N LYS A 133 5.85 -1.59 -11.98
CA LYS A 133 4.78 -0.57 -12.06
C LYS A 133 5.23 0.78 -11.51
N ARG A 134 6.08 0.81 -10.47
CA ARG A 134 6.70 2.03 -9.94
C ARG A 134 7.61 2.70 -10.96
N VAL A 135 8.45 1.94 -11.67
CA VAL A 135 9.27 2.47 -12.77
C VAL A 135 8.39 3.10 -13.85
N LYS A 136 7.31 2.43 -14.26
CA LYS A 136 6.35 2.99 -15.23
C LYS A 136 5.72 4.29 -14.74
N ALA A 137 5.30 4.34 -13.47
CA ALA A 137 4.74 5.54 -12.87
C ALA A 137 5.75 6.70 -12.82
N LEU A 138 7.00 6.41 -12.45
CA LEU A 138 8.10 7.39 -12.44
C LEU A 138 8.39 7.98 -13.83
N ARG A 139 8.33 7.16 -14.89
CA ARG A 139 8.45 7.67 -16.27
C ARG A 139 7.33 8.64 -16.61
N GLY A 140 6.09 8.35 -16.21
CA GLY A 140 4.96 9.27 -16.38
C GLY A 140 5.13 10.58 -15.61
N MET A 141 5.65 10.52 -14.36
CA MET A 141 5.98 11.71 -13.58
C MET A 141 7.07 12.55 -14.26
N ARG A 142 8.09 11.91 -14.82
CA ARG A 142 9.14 12.57 -15.61
C ARG A 142 8.57 13.28 -16.84
N ASP A 143 7.67 12.62 -17.58
CA ASP A 143 7.06 13.21 -18.78
C ASP A 143 6.24 14.46 -18.43
N HIS A 144 5.50 14.42 -17.31
CA HIS A 144 4.79 15.58 -16.80
C HIS A 144 5.74 16.71 -16.36
N LEU A 145 6.79 16.37 -15.60
CA LEU A 145 7.84 17.31 -15.20
C LEU A 145 8.51 17.97 -16.41
N ALA A 146 8.81 17.21 -17.47
CA ALA A 146 9.41 17.73 -18.69
C ALA A 146 8.50 18.74 -19.41
N LYS A 147 7.18 18.57 -19.32
CA LYS A 147 6.20 19.54 -19.83
C LYS A 147 6.23 20.83 -19.01
N VAL A 148 6.12 20.74 -17.68
CA VAL A 148 6.15 21.91 -16.77
C VAL A 148 7.47 22.67 -16.88
N HIS A 149 8.60 21.96 -17.02
CA HIS A 149 9.91 22.56 -17.21
C HIS A 149 9.98 23.39 -18.51
N LYS A 150 9.38 22.91 -19.60
CA LYS A 150 9.29 23.65 -20.87
C LYS A 150 8.37 24.88 -20.79
N GLU A 151 7.35 24.83 -19.95
CA GLU A 151 6.42 25.94 -19.71
C GLU A 151 7.04 27.05 -18.84
N GLY A 152 8.19 26.80 -18.21
CA GLY A 152 8.96 27.79 -17.46
C GLY A 152 8.50 28.00 -16.02
N ASP A 153 7.61 27.16 -15.50
CA ASP A 153 7.20 27.21 -14.08
C ASP A 153 8.25 26.51 -13.20
N ALA A 154 9.23 27.29 -12.77
CA ALA A 154 10.34 26.81 -11.94
C ALA A 154 9.89 26.29 -10.57
N ALA A 155 8.86 26.89 -9.98
CA ALA A 155 8.37 26.50 -8.65
C ALA A 155 7.67 25.15 -8.70
N GLU A 156 6.80 24.95 -9.69
CA GLU A 156 6.10 23.68 -9.88
C GLU A 156 7.06 22.57 -10.36
N ALA A 157 8.01 22.89 -11.24
CA ALA A 157 9.05 21.95 -11.65
C ALA A 157 9.89 21.47 -10.45
N MET A 158 10.26 22.36 -9.54
CA MET A 158 10.97 22.00 -8.31
C MET A 158 10.13 21.07 -7.42
N ARG A 159 8.84 21.40 -7.23
CA ARG A 159 7.91 20.58 -6.44
C ARG A 159 7.78 19.17 -7.01
N LEU A 160 7.52 19.06 -8.32
CA LEU A 160 7.37 17.78 -9.02
C LEU A 160 8.66 16.96 -9.03
N THR A 161 9.83 17.62 -9.13
CA THR A 161 11.12 16.93 -9.08
C THR A 161 11.37 16.30 -7.71
N ARG A 162 11.13 17.05 -6.62
CA ARG A 162 11.23 16.51 -5.25
C ARG A 162 10.28 15.34 -5.02
N GLU A 163 9.05 15.47 -5.52
CA GLU A 163 8.06 14.40 -5.48
C GLU A 163 8.57 13.16 -6.23
N ALA A 164 9.07 13.31 -7.46
CA ALA A 164 9.59 12.21 -8.26
C ALA A 164 10.79 11.50 -7.60
N TYR A 165 11.73 12.24 -7.00
CA TYR A 165 12.86 11.64 -6.29
C TYR A 165 12.47 10.95 -4.98
N SER A 166 11.46 11.46 -4.27
CA SER A 166 10.87 10.74 -3.13
C SER A 166 10.33 9.37 -3.57
N HIS A 167 9.55 9.36 -4.66
CA HIS A 167 9.03 8.12 -5.24
C HIS A 167 10.15 7.20 -5.79
N LEU A 168 11.21 7.76 -6.37
CA LEU A 168 12.36 6.98 -6.86
C LEU A 168 13.06 6.27 -5.70
N ARG A 169 13.28 6.95 -4.57
CA ARG A 169 13.81 6.34 -3.34
C ARG A 169 12.93 5.17 -2.89
N MET A 170 11.62 5.38 -2.84
CA MET A 170 10.68 4.31 -2.47
C MET A 170 10.73 3.14 -3.45
N ALA A 171 10.96 3.40 -4.74
CA ALA A 171 11.12 2.35 -5.75
C ALA A 171 12.41 1.54 -5.56
N TRP A 172 13.51 2.17 -5.16
CA TRP A 172 14.73 1.46 -4.76
C TRP A 172 14.48 0.56 -3.54
N GLU A 173 13.86 1.07 -2.49
CA GLU A 173 13.52 0.28 -1.30
C GLU A 173 12.65 -0.94 -1.64
N ARG A 174 11.60 -0.73 -2.45
CA ARG A 174 10.75 -1.84 -2.92
C ARG A 174 11.51 -2.80 -3.84
N GLY A 175 12.43 -2.29 -4.66
CA GLY A 175 13.31 -3.09 -5.50
C GLY A 175 14.19 -4.04 -4.68
N VAL A 176 14.70 -3.59 -3.53
CA VAL A 176 15.48 -4.46 -2.63
C VAL A 176 14.60 -5.60 -2.10
N GLU A 177 13.40 -5.29 -1.59
CA GLU A 177 12.50 -6.30 -1.03
C GLU A 177 11.98 -7.28 -2.09
N GLU A 178 11.49 -6.78 -3.22
CA GLU A 178 10.81 -7.55 -4.25
C GLU A 178 11.77 -8.24 -5.23
N VAL A 179 12.83 -7.54 -5.64
CA VAL A 179 13.72 -7.99 -6.73
C VAL A 179 14.98 -8.64 -6.16
N LEU A 180 15.76 -7.92 -5.33
CA LEU A 180 17.02 -8.46 -4.79
C LEU A 180 16.78 -9.61 -3.83
N LEU A 181 15.87 -9.42 -2.88
CA LEU A 181 15.51 -10.45 -1.90
C LEU A 181 14.42 -11.40 -2.41
N GLN A 182 13.95 -11.25 -3.65
CA GLN A 182 12.87 -12.06 -4.23
C GLN A 182 11.63 -12.18 -3.35
N SER A 183 11.23 -11.11 -2.67
CA SER A 183 10.14 -11.13 -1.69
C SER A 183 10.32 -12.20 -0.61
N THR A 184 11.57 -12.51 -0.23
CA THR A 184 11.89 -13.35 0.93
C THR A 184 11.50 -12.62 2.21
N VAL A 185 11.78 -11.32 2.26
CA VAL A 185 11.39 -10.40 3.33
C VAL A 185 10.70 -9.22 2.68
N THR A 186 9.43 -9.01 3.02
CA THR A 186 8.63 -7.86 2.55
C THR A 186 7.98 -7.20 3.75
N ARG A 187 7.82 -5.87 3.68
CA ARG A 187 7.02 -5.16 4.69
C ARG A 187 5.62 -5.77 4.72
N PHE A 188 5.10 -5.96 5.93
CA PHE A 188 3.73 -6.40 6.20
C PHE A 188 3.43 -7.88 5.96
N ASP A 189 4.40 -8.71 5.57
CA ASP A 189 4.24 -10.16 5.59
C ASP A 189 4.55 -10.73 6.99
N GLU A 190 3.81 -11.75 7.41
CA GLU A 190 3.90 -12.31 8.78
C GLU A 190 5.14 -13.18 8.97
N GLY A 191 5.81 -13.56 7.89
CA GLY A 191 6.94 -14.48 7.93
C GLY A 191 8.03 -14.20 6.90
N VAL A 192 9.16 -14.90 7.09
CA VAL A 192 10.26 -14.93 6.13
C VAL A 192 10.02 -16.08 5.17
N SER A 193 9.89 -15.78 3.88
CA SER A 193 9.65 -16.77 2.82
C SER A 193 10.93 -17.54 2.45
N THR A 194 11.39 -18.43 3.34
CA THR A 194 12.67 -19.16 3.20
C THR A 194 12.79 -19.96 1.89
N LEU A 195 11.67 -20.43 1.32
CA LEU A 195 11.64 -21.12 0.02
C LEU A 195 12.08 -20.24 -1.17
N ARG A 196 12.02 -18.91 -1.03
CA ARG A 196 12.42 -17.94 -2.07
C ARG A 196 13.92 -17.63 -2.04
N LEU A 197 14.63 -17.97 -0.95
CA LEU A 197 16.08 -17.79 -0.84
C LEU A 197 16.87 -18.47 -1.95
N LYS A 198 16.30 -19.53 -2.55
CA LYS A 198 16.91 -20.24 -3.69
C LYS A 198 17.23 -19.34 -4.87
N GLY A 199 16.59 -18.18 -5.05
CA GLY A 199 16.97 -17.25 -6.11
C GLY A 199 17.75 -16.02 -5.66
N VAL A 200 17.98 -15.87 -4.35
CA VAL A 200 18.67 -14.70 -3.80
C VAL A 200 20.18 -14.85 -3.98
N VAL A 201 20.79 -13.84 -4.61
CA VAL A 201 22.23 -13.60 -4.72
C VAL A 201 22.43 -12.08 -4.67
N VAL A 202 23.30 -11.64 -3.76
CA VAL A 202 23.70 -10.24 -3.63
C VAL A 202 25.15 -10.16 -4.07
N GLU A 203 25.43 -9.33 -5.06
CA GLU A 203 26.77 -9.01 -5.54
C GLU A 203 27.15 -7.58 -5.12
N ASP A 204 28.45 -7.31 -5.03
CA ASP A 204 28.95 -5.97 -4.66
C ASP A 204 28.39 -4.88 -5.58
N GLY A 205 28.24 -5.18 -6.88
CA GLY A 205 27.63 -4.28 -7.85
C GLY A 205 26.16 -3.93 -7.56
N ASP A 206 25.41 -4.81 -6.87
CA ASP A 206 24.05 -4.47 -6.42
C ASP A 206 24.10 -3.46 -5.28
N VAL A 207 25.00 -3.68 -4.32
CA VAL A 207 25.18 -2.80 -3.16
C VAL A 207 25.58 -1.40 -3.62
N ASP A 208 26.53 -1.32 -4.56
CA ASP A 208 26.97 -0.06 -5.15
C ASP A 208 25.84 0.66 -5.90
N ALA A 209 25.07 -0.06 -6.73
CA ALA A 209 23.95 0.49 -7.46
C ALA A 209 22.85 1.03 -6.52
N ILE A 210 22.50 0.25 -5.48
CA ILE A 210 21.50 0.64 -4.47
C ILE A 210 22.00 1.85 -3.69
N ASN A 211 23.24 1.84 -3.21
CA ASN A 211 23.81 2.96 -2.47
C ASN A 211 23.83 4.23 -3.32
N ALA A 212 24.32 4.16 -4.56
CA ALA A 212 24.34 5.29 -5.47
C ALA A 212 22.92 5.85 -5.73
N GLY A 213 21.97 4.97 -6.03
CA GLY A 213 20.58 5.34 -6.28
C GLY A 213 19.88 5.95 -5.06
N MET A 214 20.07 5.36 -3.88
CA MET A 214 19.50 5.82 -2.61
C MET A 214 20.11 7.13 -2.16
N THR A 215 21.44 7.28 -2.20
CA THR A 215 22.14 8.52 -1.85
C THR A 215 21.70 9.66 -2.76
N LYS A 216 21.61 9.43 -4.07
CA LYS A 216 21.16 10.46 -5.01
C LYS A 216 19.70 10.83 -4.75
N SER A 217 18.82 9.85 -4.60
CA SER A 217 17.39 10.11 -4.34
C SER A 217 17.18 10.83 -3.01
N SER A 218 17.97 10.52 -1.98
CA SER A 218 17.94 11.20 -0.68
C SER A 218 18.26 12.69 -0.75
N LYS A 219 19.19 13.10 -1.63
CA LYS A 219 19.57 14.51 -1.78
C LYS A 219 18.42 15.39 -2.24
N PHE A 220 17.46 14.80 -2.95
CA PHE A 220 16.33 15.53 -3.56
C PHE A 220 14.97 15.14 -2.96
N SER A 221 14.90 14.08 -2.15
CA SER A 221 13.71 13.73 -1.36
C SER A 221 13.46 14.79 -0.28
N GLY A 222 12.21 15.19 -0.08
CA GLY A 222 11.77 16.34 0.72
C GLY A 222 11.99 16.27 2.25
N HIS A 223 13.13 15.78 2.72
CA HIS A 223 13.60 16.04 4.07
C HIS A 223 14.18 17.44 4.12
N ASP A 224 13.80 18.19 5.16
CA ASP A 224 14.22 19.55 5.48
C ASP A 224 15.71 19.76 5.18
N PRO A 225 16.09 20.35 4.03
CA PRO A 225 17.48 20.64 3.79
C PRO A 225 17.84 21.74 4.79
N ALA A 226 18.88 21.52 5.59
CA ALA A 226 19.47 22.60 6.38
C ALA A 226 19.54 23.85 5.49
N MET A 227 18.96 24.96 5.99
CA MET A 227 18.52 26.19 5.30
C MET A 227 19.47 26.86 4.27
N ALA A 228 20.60 26.27 3.92
CA ALA A 228 21.67 26.85 3.10
C ALA A 228 21.96 26.12 1.77
N ALA A 229 21.38 24.95 1.47
CA ALA A 229 21.66 24.29 0.20
C ALA A 229 20.60 24.69 -0.86
N GLN A 230 20.87 25.76 -1.62
CA GLN A 230 20.23 26.01 -2.92
C GLN A 230 20.67 24.93 -3.91
N ILE A 231 20.24 23.69 -3.70
CA ILE A 231 20.55 22.59 -4.61
C ILE A 231 19.80 22.87 -5.92
N PRO A 232 20.51 22.96 -7.06
CA PRO A 232 19.86 23.13 -8.35
C PRO A 232 18.85 22.01 -8.58
N THR A 233 17.66 22.37 -9.08
CA THR A 233 16.64 21.36 -9.42
C THR A 233 17.19 20.49 -10.55
N PRO A 234 17.30 19.16 -10.38
CA PRO A 234 17.74 18.25 -11.43
C PRO A 234 16.94 18.42 -12.70
N HIS A 235 17.61 18.32 -13.85
CA HIS A 235 16.93 18.39 -15.14
C HIS A 235 16.04 17.14 -15.32
N PRO A 236 14.89 17.24 -16.02
CA PRO A 236 14.02 16.08 -16.29
C PRO A 236 14.74 14.89 -16.96
N ASP A 237 15.80 15.16 -17.74
CA ASP A 237 16.62 14.12 -18.37
C ASP A 237 17.52 13.41 -17.37
N GLU A 238 18.03 14.11 -16.36
CA GLU A 238 18.81 13.50 -15.27
C GLU A 238 17.93 12.54 -14.46
N LEU A 239 16.68 12.93 -14.20
CA LEU A 239 15.69 12.04 -13.57
C LEU A 239 15.43 10.80 -14.45
N LEU A 240 15.35 10.95 -15.77
CA LEU A 240 15.17 9.81 -16.68
C LEU A 240 16.35 8.84 -16.60
N GLU A 241 17.58 9.35 -16.59
CA GLU A 241 18.78 8.52 -16.44
C GLU A 241 18.76 7.73 -15.14
N ASP A 242 18.34 8.36 -14.04
CA ASP A 242 18.26 7.70 -12.73
C ASP A 242 17.16 6.63 -12.70
N ILE A 243 16.02 6.88 -13.33
CA ILE A 243 14.96 5.86 -13.52
C ILE A 243 15.47 4.69 -14.37
N ASN A 244 16.25 4.98 -15.41
CA ASN A 244 16.84 3.95 -16.27
C ASN A 244 17.88 3.10 -15.52
N LYS A 245 18.67 3.68 -14.63
CA LYS A 245 19.60 2.93 -13.76
C LYS A 245 18.86 1.94 -12.87
N LEU A 246 17.75 2.35 -12.26
CA LEU A 246 16.90 1.45 -11.47
C LEU A 246 16.34 0.30 -12.33
N GLU A 247 15.83 0.58 -13.53
CA GLU A 247 15.29 -0.46 -14.41
C GLU A 247 16.37 -1.41 -14.93
N ALA A 248 17.55 -0.90 -15.29
CA ALA A 248 18.67 -1.71 -15.73
C ALA A 248 19.17 -2.62 -14.60
N TRP A 249 19.31 -2.08 -13.39
CA TRP A 249 19.63 -2.87 -12.20
C TRP A 249 18.57 -3.96 -11.97
N ARG A 250 17.28 -3.59 -11.94
CA ARG A 250 16.17 -4.55 -11.80
C ARG A 250 16.27 -5.68 -12.82
N ALA A 251 16.44 -5.36 -14.10
CA ALA A 251 16.50 -6.35 -15.17
C ALA A 251 17.69 -7.31 -15.00
N SER A 252 18.85 -6.78 -14.61
CA SER A 252 20.05 -7.57 -14.32
C SER A 252 19.81 -8.55 -13.17
N VAL A 253 19.24 -8.07 -12.05
CA VAL A 253 18.96 -8.92 -10.89
C VAL A 253 17.94 -10.00 -11.22
N VAL A 254 16.87 -9.69 -11.97
CA VAL A 254 15.87 -10.68 -12.39
C VAL A 254 16.49 -11.76 -13.29
N ALA A 255 17.32 -11.37 -14.27
CA ALA A 255 17.98 -12.33 -15.14
C ALA A 255 18.92 -13.26 -14.34
N ARG A 256 19.71 -12.71 -13.41
CA ARG A 256 20.59 -13.49 -12.53
C ARG A 256 19.81 -14.41 -11.61
N ALA A 257 18.72 -13.93 -11.04
CA ALA A 257 17.78 -14.68 -10.22
C ALA A 257 17.28 -15.95 -10.92
N ASP A 258 16.82 -15.84 -12.17
CA ASP A 258 16.31 -16.97 -12.94
C ASP A 258 17.39 -18.04 -13.19
N ILE A 259 18.62 -17.62 -13.53
CA ILE A 259 19.77 -18.51 -13.73
C ILE A 259 20.09 -19.26 -12.42
N VAL A 260 20.15 -18.54 -11.30
CA VAL A 260 20.50 -19.12 -10.00
C VAL A 260 19.43 -20.09 -9.52
N GLN A 261 18.15 -19.75 -9.72
CA GLN A 261 17.05 -20.66 -9.40
C GLN A 261 17.13 -21.93 -10.22
N ALA A 262 17.44 -21.85 -11.53
CA ALA A 262 17.60 -23.02 -12.38
C ALA A 262 18.76 -23.92 -11.92
N ARG A 263 19.87 -23.34 -11.42
CA ARG A 263 21.02 -24.08 -10.88
C ARG A 263 20.73 -24.79 -9.55
N ARG A 264 19.84 -24.23 -8.73
CA ARG A 264 19.51 -24.72 -7.38
C ARG A 264 18.27 -25.62 -7.34
N LYS A 265 17.63 -25.88 -8.49
CA LYS A 265 16.63 -26.94 -8.66
C LYS A 265 17.31 -28.30 -8.67
#